data_AF-A0A916PXJ8-F1
#
_entry.id   AF-A0A916PXJ8-F1
#
_cell.length_a   1.000
_cell.length_b   1.000
_cell.length_c   1.000
_cell.angle_alpha   90.00
_cell.angle_beta   90.00
_cell.angle_gamma   90.00
#
_symmetry.space_group_name_H-M   'P 1'
#
loop_
_entity.id
_entity.type
_entity.pdbx_description
1 polymer ?
#
loop_
_entity_poly.entity_id
_entity_poly.type
_entity_poly.pdbx_seq_one_letter_code
_entity_poly.pdbx_strand_id
1 'polypeptide(L)'
;MASLMQEFAEARKRRLLERTSFLVDCQLASEARQEEIQNRSNQVSQYLQELSIARGDQAIEDSAERAQDVRTRTFKTRSLLKHIHKARIRASNADRMQRLQVESTRLAEAESDRMQRLQVESTRLAEAESDRMQRQQLVKERAAFTQIQIEEFTETRLANGTLAAQQRAQVEANRLADAQDRALRLSAFRSQLKNSVWGSSNSLAATDFVAKMPAKSSPDISDKLNANPKTKVAVQVSELAVSKPAEVKHTLKEIPKASGKIEQFVVDYVAQLSTNSSLLEVVNDRDTVRDLLAQGANTLKVDPSDILNTLLQMAEGSKT
;
A
#
# COMPACT_ATOMS: atom_id res chain seq x y z
N MET A 1 -49.03 106.16 98.07
CA MET A 1 -49.93 105.81 96.94
C MET A 1 -49.38 106.27 95.59
N ALA A 2 -49.02 107.55 95.40
CA ALA A 2 -48.54 108.04 94.09
C ALA A 2 -47.19 107.42 93.62
N SER A 3 -46.20 107.26 94.51
CA SER A 3 -44.89 106.68 94.14
C SER A 3 -44.99 105.18 93.77
N LEU A 4 -45.87 104.42 94.43
CA LEU A 4 -46.14 103.02 94.10
C LEU A 4 -46.72 102.88 92.68
N MET A 5 -47.67 103.75 92.31
CA MET A 5 -48.24 103.78 90.96
C MET A 5 -47.21 104.15 89.89
N GLN A 6 -46.24 105.02 90.23
CA GLN A 6 -45.13 105.36 89.35
C GLN A 6 -44.17 104.17 89.15
N GLU A 7 -43.80 103.46 90.22
CA GLU A 7 -42.98 102.24 90.14
C GLU A 7 -43.66 101.14 89.30
N PHE A 8 -44.98 100.96 89.44
CA PHE A 8 -45.74 100.02 88.59
C PHE A 8 -45.75 100.45 87.11
N ALA A 9 -45.88 101.75 86.83
CA ALA A 9 -45.83 102.27 85.46
C ALA A 9 -44.44 102.10 84.83
N GLU A 10 -43.38 102.33 85.60
CA GLU A 10 -41.99 102.11 85.18
C GLU A 10 -41.69 100.63 84.99
N ALA A 11 -42.13 99.75 85.90
CA ALA A 11 -41.99 98.31 85.78
C ALA A 11 -42.73 97.77 84.55
N ARG A 12 -43.93 98.29 84.25
CA ARG A 12 -44.68 97.94 83.03
C ARG A 12 -43.94 98.38 81.77
N LYS A 13 -43.36 99.58 81.76
CA LYS A 13 -42.52 100.06 80.64
C LYS A 13 -41.28 99.19 80.45
N ARG A 14 -40.59 98.80 81.53
CA ARG A 14 -39.43 97.89 81.47
C ARG A 14 -39.81 96.53 80.87
N ARG A 15 -40.91 95.90 81.32
CA ARG A 15 -41.38 94.63 80.75
C ARG A 15 -41.76 94.73 79.28
N LEU A 16 -42.34 95.86 78.85
CA LEU A 16 -42.62 96.09 77.43
C LEU A 16 -41.33 96.21 76.62
N LEU A 17 -40.34 96.95 77.14
CA LEU A 17 -39.02 97.08 76.51
C LEU A 17 -38.30 95.73 76.43
N GLU A 18 -38.26 94.96 77.53
CA GLU A 18 -37.70 93.61 77.58
C GLU A 18 -38.39 92.66 76.61
N ARG A 19 -39.72 92.75 76.48
CA ARG A 19 -40.47 91.96 75.49
C ARG A 19 -40.11 92.37 74.06
N THR A 20 -40.00 93.68 73.79
CA THR A 20 -39.61 94.14 72.46
C THR A 20 -38.18 93.73 72.11
N SER A 21 -37.23 93.85 73.04
CA SER A 21 -35.85 93.40 72.82
C SER A 21 -35.80 91.89 72.59
N PHE A 22 -36.52 91.11 73.41
CA PHE A 22 -36.60 89.67 73.23
C PHE A 22 -37.18 89.26 71.86
N LEU A 23 -38.22 89.95 71.38
CA LEU A 23 -38.78 89.68 70.05
C LEU A 23 -37.79 90.02 68.93
N VAL A 24 -37.06 91.13 69.07
CA VAL A 24 -35.99 91.51 68.13
C VAL A 24 -34.88 90.45 68.15
N ASP A 25 -34.44 89.99 69.32
CA ASP A 25 -33.42 88.95 69.45
C ASP A 25 -33.90 87.62 68.82
N CYS A 26 -35.18 87.27 68.99
CA CYS A 26 -35.78 86.11 68.35
C CYS A 26 -35.82 86.24 66.82
N GLN A 27 -36.13 87.42 66.29
CA GLN A 27 -36.12 87.70 64.85
C GLN A 27 -34.71 87.60 64.29
N LEU A 28 -33.72 88.24 64.92
CA LEU A 28 -32.31 88.16 64.54
C LEU A 28 -31.78 86.73 64.57
N ALA A 29 -32.12 85.95 65.61
CA ALA A 29 -31.73 84.54 65.69
C ALA A 29 -32.39 83.68 64.60
N SER A 30 -33.63 83.99 64.23
CA SER A 30 -34.32 83.32 63.11
C SER A 30 -33.68 83.66 61.77
N GLU A 31 -33.37 84.93 61.52
CA GLU A 31 -32.69 85.40 60.30
C GLU A 31 -31.31 84.78 60.17
N ALA A 32 -30.50 84.82 61.25
CA ALA A 32 -29.17 84.19 61.28
C ALA A 32 -29.23 82.68 60.96
N ARG A 33 -30.24 81.97 61.50
CA ARG A 33 -30.44 80.55 61.19
C ARG A 33 -30.87 80.31 59.75
N GLN A 34 -31.70 81.18 59.18
CA GLN A 34 -32.11 81.10 57.77
C GLN A 34 -30.91 81.32 56.85
N GLU A 35 -30.08 82.32 57.12
CA GLU A 35 -28.84 82.57 56.39
C GLU A 35 -27.89 81.38 56.49
N GLU A 36 -27.73 80.78 57.66
CA GLU A 36 -26.90 79.59 57.84
C GLU A 36 -27.42 78.41 57.00
N ILE A 37 -28.73 78.16 57.00
CA ILE A 37 -29.35 77.11 56.18
C ILE A 37 -29.15 77.39 54.69
N GLN A 38 -29.32 78.64 54.25
CA GLN A 38 -29.09 79.02 52.86
C GLN A 38 -27.62 78.84 52.46
N ASN A 39 -26.68 79.23 53.32
CA ASN A 39 -25.25 79.04 53.09
C ASN A 39 -24.87 77.56 52.98
N ARG A 40 -25.39 76.72 53.89
CA ARG A 40 -25.19 75.26 53.83
C ARG A 40 -25.82 74.66 52.57
N SER A 41 -27.01 75.11 52.18
CA SER A 41 -27.68 74.67 50.95
C SER A 41 -26.86 75.02 49.71
N ASN A 42 -26.30 76.23 49.66
CA ASN A 42 -25.46 76.69 48.56
C ASN A 42 -24.15 75.89 48.49
N GLN A 43 -23.51 75.63 49.63
CA GLN A 43 -22.31 74.78 49.71
C GLN A 43 -22.58 73.36 49.21
N VAL A 44 -23.69 72.74 49.64
CA VAL A 44 -24.08 71.41 49.16
C VAL A 44 -24.38 71.42 47.67
N SER A 45 -25.08 72.44 47.16
CA SER A 45 -25.36 72.58 45.73
C SER A 45 -24.09 72.72 44.90
N GLN A 46 -23.12 73.52 45.36
CA GLN A 46 -21.82 73.69 44.71
C GLN A 46 -21.04 72.37 44.72
N TYR A 47 -20.97 71.69 45.86
CA TYR A 47 -20.29 70.40 45.98
C TYR A 47 -20.90 69.34 45.05
N LEU A 48 -22.23 69.25 44.98
CA LEU A 48 -22.91 68.32 44.08
C LEU A 48 -22.66 68.66 42.61
N GLN A 49 -22.59 69.96 42.28
CA GLN A 49 -22.26 70.41 40.93
C GLN A 49 -20.82 70.01 40.57
N GLU A 50 -19.84 70.30 41.43
CA GLU A 50 -18.43 69.90 41.24
C GLU A 50 -18.30 68.39 41.07
N LEU A 51 -18.98 67.61 41.91
CA LEU A 51 -18.97 66.15 41.83
C LEU A 51 -19.63 65.63 40.56
N SER A 52 -20.67 66.31 40.05
CA SER A 52 -21.28 65.97 38.76
C SER A 52 -20.34 66.24 37.59
N ILE A 53 -19.59 67.35 37.63
CA ILE A 53 -18.60 67.72 36.62
C ILE A 53 -17.45 66.69 36.66
N ALA A 54 -16.90 66.41 37.85
CA ALA A 54 -15.81 65.46 38.01
C ALA A 54 -16.18 64.04 37.51
N ARG A 55 -17.42 63.59 37.74
CA ARG A 55 -17.91 62.32 37.19
C ARG A 55 -18.06 62.36 35.68
N GLY A 56 -18.48 63.50 35.12
CA GLY A 56 -18.55 63.72 33.68
C GLY A 56 -17.17 63.64 33.03
N ASP A 57 -16.19 64.33 33.60
CA ASP A 57 -14.80 64.36 33.12
C ASP A 57 -14.17 62.97 33.18
N GLN A 58 -14.32 62.26 34.31
CA GLN A 58 -13.87 60.87 34.44
C GLN A 58 -14.52 59.95 33.38
N ALA A 59 -15.82 60.09 33.14
CA ALA A 59 -16.51 59.28 32.14
C ALA A 59 -16.00 59.56 30.71
N ILE A 60 -15.60 60.80 30.42
CA ILE A 60 -15.00 61.19 29.14
C ILE A 60 -13.59 60.58 29.01
N GLU A 61 -12.77 60.66 30.06
CA GLU A 61 -11.44 60.06 30.10
C GLU A 61 -11.48 58.53 29.92
N ASP A 62 -12.31 57.85 30.70
CA ASP A 62 -12.52 56.39 30.60
C ASP A 62 -13.05 55.97 29.21
N SER A 63 -13.86 56.82 28.58
CA SER A 63 -14.34 56.60 27.21
C SER A 63 -13.23 56.77 26.18
N ALA A 64 -12.37 57.79 26.35
CA ALA A 64 -11.23 58.04 25.47
C ALA A 64 -10.18 56.91 25.58
N GLU A 65 -9.88 56.45 26.79
CA GLU A 65 -8.96 55.33 27.03
C GLU A 65 -9.48 54.04 26.38
N ARG A 66 -10.75 53.68 26.62
CA ARG A 66 -11.38 52.53 25.97
C ARG A 66 -11.37 52.63 24.45
N ALA A 67 -11.58 53.82 23.89
CA ALA A 67 -11.51 54.04 22.46
C ALA A 67 -10.08 53.83 21.91
N GLN A 68 -9.04 54.26 22.64
CA GLN A 68 -7.66 53.99 22.28
C GLN A 68 -7.33 52.50 22.35
N ASP A 69 -7.77 51.79 23.40
CA ASP A 69 -7.58 50.34 23.53
C ASP A 69 -8.21 49.55 22.39
N VAL A 70 -9.43 49.92 21.97
CA VAL A 70 -10.07 49.30 20.81
C VAL A 70 -9.25 49.57 19.53
N ARG A 71 -8.72 50.78 19.35
CA ARG A 71 -7.86 51.11 18.19
C ARG A 71 -6.54 50.32 18.22
N THR A 72 -5.88 50.21 19.36
CA THR A 72 -4.62 49.45 19.46
C THR A 72 -4.86 47.95 19.27
N ARG A 73 -5.93 47.40 19.84
CA ARG A 73 -6.33 45.99 19.66
C ARG A 73 -6.66 45.69 18.20
N THR A 74 -7.46 46.53 17.53
CA THR A 74 -7.80 46.36 16.11
C THR A 74 -6.58 46.44 15.19
N PHE A 75 -5.63 47.33 15.50
CA PHE A 75 -4.36 47.38 14.78
C PHE A 75 -3.54 46.09 14.98
N LYS A 76 -3.39 45.63 16.22
CA LYS A 76 -2.67 44.38 16.57
C LYS A 76 -3.29 43.17 15.87
N THR A 77 -4.61 43.03 15.91
CA THR A 77 -5.31 41.90 15.26
C THR A 77 -5.18 41.96 13.74
N ARG A 78 -5.30 43.13 13.12
CA ARG A 78 -5.09 43.30 11.67
C ARG A 78 -3.67 42.93 11.25
N SER A 79 -2.67 43.35 12.04
CA SER A 79 -1.27 42.99 11.79
C SER A 79 -1.06 41.47 11.89
N LEU A 80 -1.56 40.83 12.96
CA LEU A 80 -1.51 39.39 13.16
C LEU A 80 -2.13 38.63 11.98
N LEU A 81 -3.33 39.02 11.56
CA LEU A 81 -4.03 38.41 10.41
C LEU A 81 -3.21 38.53 9.12
N LYS A 82 -2.56 39.68 8.89
CA LYS A 82 -1.65 39.86 7.75
C LYS A 82 -0.44 38.92 7.81
N HIS A 83 0.14 38.72 8.98
CA HIS A 83 1.25 37.77 9.17
C HIS A 83 0.82 36.32 8.95
N ILE A 84 -0.33 35.91 9.52
CA ILE A 84 -0.92 34.57 9.32
C ILE A 84 -1.20 34.32 7.84
N HIS A 85 -1.80 35.27 7.15
CA HIS A 85 -2.08 35.15 5.71
C HIS A 85 -0.80 34.99 4.89
N LYS A 86 0.21 35.81 5.13
CA LYS A 86 1.53 35.68 4.48
C LYS A 86 2.22 34.35 4.80
N ALA A 87 2.07 33.82 6.01
CA ALA A 87 2.64 32.53 6.40
C ALA A 87 1.92 31.39 5.66
N ARG A 88 0.58 31.44 5.57
CA ARG A 88 -0.22 30.45 4.83
C ARG A 88 0.14 30.41 3.34
N ILE A 89 0.32 31.57 2.71
CA ILE A 89 0.77 31.63 1.30
C ILE A 89 2.15 30.98 1.13
N ARG A 90 3.10 31.28 2.03
CA ARG A 90 4.44 30.68 1.99
C ARG A 90 4.40 29.16 2.16
N ALA A 91 3.62 28.66 3.12
CA ALA A 91 3.44 27.22 3.33
C ALA A 91 2.82 26.55 2.09
N SER A 92 1.73 27.11 1.55
CA SER A 92 1.08 26.59 0.34
C SER A 92 2.03 26.55 -0.87
N ASN A 93 2.85 27.59 -1.05
CA ASN A 93 3.86 27.62 -2.11
C ASN A 93 4.96 26.58 -1.89
N ALA A 94 5.43 26.41 -0.65
CA ALA A 94 6.41 25.38 -0.31
C ALA A 94 5.86 23.97 -0.58
N ASP A 95 4.62 23.69 -0.18
CA ASP A 95 3.96 22.41 -0.44
C ASP A 95 3.81 22.15 -1.94
N ARG A 96 3.45 23.17 -2.73
CA ARG A 96 3.37 23.05 -4.19
C ARG A 96 4.75 22.75 -4.80
N MET A 97 5.79 23.44 -4.35
CA MET A 97 7.15 23.19 -4.82
C MET A 97 7.63 21.78 -4.45
N GLN A 98 7.32 21.31 -3.25
CA GLN A 98 7.65 19.95 -2.82
C GLN A 98 6.93 18.90 -3.68
N ARG A 99 5.64 19.11 -4.00
CA ARG A 99 4.90 18.21 -4.91
C ARG A 99 5.54 18.15 -6.29
N LEU A 100 5.91 19.30 -6.86
CA LEU A 100 6.60 19.36 -8.15
C LEU A 100 7.95 18.64 -8.10
N GLN A 101 8.70 18.76 -7.01
CA GLN A 101 9.96 18.03 -6.83
C GLN A 101 9.73 16.51 -6.77
N VAL A 102 8.72 16.06 -6.02
CA VAL A 102 8.34 14.64 -5.94
C VAL A 102 7.88 14.10 -7.29
N GLU A 103 7.13 14.89 -8.07
CA GLU A 103 6.74 14.49 -9.43
C GLU A 103 7.95 14.41 -10.35
N SER A 104 8.86 15.39 -10.31
CA SER A 104 10.07 15.36 -11.14
C SER A 104 11.00 14.18 -10.81
N THR A 105 11.14 13.83 -9.52
CA THR A 105 11.93 12.67 -9.09
C THR A 105 11.28 11.36 -9.53
N ARG A 106 9.95 11.21 -9.36
CA ARG A 106 9.22 10.03 -9.87
C ARG A 106 9.33 9.85 -11.38
N LEU A 107 9.30 10.95 -12.15
CA LEU A 107 9.48 10.89 -13.59
C LEU A 107 10.90 10.47 -13.96
N ALA A 108 11.91 11.03 -13.30
CA ALA A 108 13.30 10.63 -13.51
C ALA A 108 13.55 9.14 -13.16
N GLU A 109 12.98 8.66 -12.05
CA GLU A 109 13.03 7.24 -11.67
C GLU A 109 12.36 6.36 -12.73
N ALA A 110 11.15 6.70 -13.17
CA ALA A 110 10.42 5.96 -14.21
C ALA A 110 11.17 5.94 -15.56
N GLU A 111 11.83 7.03 -15.93
CA GLU A 111 12.69 7.09 -17.12
C GLU A 111 13.92 6.18 -16.97
N SER A 112 14.56 6.19 -15.79
CA SER A 112 15.70 5.32 -15.50
C SER A 112 15.33 3.83 -15.55
N ASP A 113 14.18 3.46 -14.99
CA ASP A 113 13.64 2.10 -15.02
C ASP A 113 13.33 1.66 -16.46
N ARG A 114 12.75 2.56 -17.25
CA ARG A 114 12.47 2.29 -18.67
C ARG A 114 13.77 2.03 -19.43
N MET A 115 14.80 2.84 -19.20
CA MET A 115 16.11 2.66 -19.84
C MET A 115 16.77 1.34 -19.44
N GLN A 116 16.70 0.97 -18.16
CA GLN A 116 17.21 -0.33 -17.69
C GLN A 116 16.47 -1.51 -18.34
N ARG A 117 15.14 -1.44 -18.46
CA ARG A 117 14.36 -2.49 -19.15
C ARG A 117 14.78 -2.64 -20.60
N LEU A 118 14.96 -1.53 -21.31
CA LEU A 118 15.43 -1.54 -22.70
C LEU A 118 16.84 -2.15 -22.82
N GLN A 119 17.73 -1.90 -21.87
CA GLN A 119 19.06 -2.53 -21.82
C GLN A 119 18.98 -4.05 -21.56
N VAL A 120 18.09 -4.48 -20.66
CA VAL A 120 17.87 -5.92 -20.42
C VAL A 120 17.27 -6.60 -21.65
N GLU A 121 16.37 -5.93 -22.36
CA GLU A 121 15.81 -6.46 -23.61
C GLU A 121 16.85 -6.54 -24.73
N SER A 122 17.69 -5.51 -24.89
CA SER A 122 18.74 -5.52 -25.91
C SER A 122 19.80 -6.60 -25.65
N THR A 123 20.19 -6.80 -24.40
CA THR A 123 21.12 -7.86 -24.00
C THR A 123 20.52 -9.25 -24.25
N ARG A 124 19.26 -9.48 -23.86
CA ARG A 124 18.56 -10.75 -24.13
C ARG A 124 18.43 -11.06 -25.62
N LEU A 125 18.17 -10.04 -26.46
CA LEU A 125 18.12 -10.23 -27.91
C LEU A 125 19.49 -10.58 -28.47
N ALA A 126 20.57 -9.91 -28.03
CA ALA A 126 21.93 -10.22 -28.45
C ALA A 126 22.35 -11.65 -28.04
N GLU A 127 22.01 -12.07 -26.81
CA GLU A 127 22.24 -13.44 -26.34
C GLU A 127 21.47 -14.46 -27.20
N ALA A 128 20.18 -14.23 -27.45
CA ALA A 128 19.35 -15.11 -28.27
C ALA A 128 19.85 -15.22 -29.71
N GLU A 129 20.38 -14.13 -30.29
CA GLU A 129 21.02 -14.15 -31.61
C GLU A 129 22.31 -14.97 -31.59
N SER A 130 23.15 -14.79 -30.56
CA SER A 130 24.38 -15.56 -30.41
C SER A 130 24.12 -17.07 -30.25
N ASP A 131 23.11 -17.44 -29.45
CA ASP A 131 22.68 -18.83 -29.28
C ASP A 131 22.15 -19.43 -30.58
N ARG A 132 21.38 -18.65 -31.35
CA ARG A 132 20.87 -19.08 -32.65
C ARG A 132 22.03 -19.35 -33.61
N MET A 133 23.04 -18.49 -33.63
CA MET A 133 24.23 -18.66 -34.47
C MET A 133 25.04 -19.89 -34.06
N GLN A 134 25.25 -20.11 -32.76
CA GLN A 134 25.93 -21.32 -32.26
C GLN A 134 25.17 -22.60 -32.63
N ARG A 135 23.84 -22.63 -32.46
CA ARG A 135 23.03 -23.78 -32.87
C ARG A 135 23.12 -24.04 -34.38
N GLN A 136 23.14 -22.99 -35.20
CA GLN A 136 23.33 -23.15 -36.64
C GLN A 136 24.71 -23.73 -36.98
N GLN A 137 25.77 -23.32 -36.28
CA GLN A 137 27.10 -23.90 -36.45
C GLN A 137 27.12 -25.39 -36.07
N LEU A 138 26.57 -25.75 -34.90
CA LEU A 138 26.48 -27.15 -34.48
C LEU A 138 25.66 -28.01 -35.46
N VAL A 139 24.58 -27.47 -36.02
CA VAL A 139 23.80 -28.18 -37.05
C VAL A 139 24.63 -28.39 -38.32
N LYS A 140 25.40 -27.38 -38.76
CA LYS A 140 26.29 -27.51 -39.93
C LYS A 140 27.41 -28.52 -39.67
N GLU A 141 28.05 -28.47 -38.50
CA GLU A 141 29.08 -29.44 -38.09
C GLU A 141 28.54 -30.86 -38.05
N ARG A 142 27.36 -31.05 -37.45
CA ARG A 142 26.70 -32.36 -37.41
C ARG A 142 26.34 -32.85 -38.80
N ALA A 143 25.82 -31.98 -39.67
CA ALA A 143 25.50 -32.33 -41.05
C ALA A 143 26.76 -32.76 -41.82
N ALA A 144 27.86 -32.00 -41.70
CA ALA A 144 29.15 -32.35 -42.30
C ALA A 144 29.68 -33.69 -41.77
N PHE A 145 29.63 -33.90 -40.46
CA PHE A 145 30.05 -35.17 -39.85
C PHE A 145 29.21 -36.35 -40.34
N THR A 146 27.89 -36.22 -40.43
CA THR A 146 27.03 -37.29 -40.98
C THR A 146 27.32 -37.56 -42.45
N GLN A 147 27.68 -36.54 -43.22
CA GLN A 147 28.03 -36.71 -44.63
C GLN A 147 29.34 -37.51 -44.78
N ILE A 148 30.36 -37.20 -43.97
CA ILE A 148 31.60 -37.98 -43.91
C ILE A 148 31.32 -39.44 -43.54
N GLN A 149 30.49 -39.70 -42.54
CA GLN A 149 30.12 -41.08 -42.17
C GLN A 149 29.43 -41.84 -43.30
N ILE A 150 28.55 -41.17 -44.06
CA ILE A 150 27.90 -41.78 -45.23
C ILE A 150 28.96 -42.10 -46.29
N GLU A 151 29.87 -41.18 -46.57
CA GLU A 151 30.97 -41.39 -47.53
C GLU A 151 31.84 -42.59 -47.11
N GLU A 152 32.31 -42.64 -45.86
CA GLU A 152 33.06 -43.79 -45.31
C GLU A 152 32.27 -45.11 -45.40
N PHE A 153 30.97 -45.09 -45.09
CA PHE A 153 30.12 -46.27 -45.20
C PHE A 153 29.94 -46.72 -46.66
N THR A 154 29.87 -45.79 -47.61
CA THR A 154 29.82 -46.12 -49.04
C THR A 154 31.14 -46.66 -49.54
N GLU A 155 32.28 -46.09 -49.15
CA GLU A 155 33.61 -46.58 -49.50
C GLU A 155 33.85 -47.99 -48.97
N THR A 156 33.53 -48.24 -47.69
CA THR A 156 33.64 -49.58 -47.09
C THR A 156 32.71 -50.60 -47.77
N ARG A 157 31.48 -50.21 -48.13
CA ARG A 157 30.59 -51.08 -48.92
C ARG A 157 31.13 -51.38 -50.31
N LEU A 158 31.71 -50.39 -50.99
CA LEU A 158 32.33 -50.59 -52.30
C LEU A 158 33.56 -51.49 -52.21
N ALA A 159 34.45 -51.27 -51.24
CA ALA A 159 35.61 -52.11 -50.97
C ALA A 159 35.22 -53.57 -50.63
N ASN A 160 34.18 -53.75 -49.82
CA ASN A 160 33.65 -55.10 -49.54
C ASN A 160 33.02 -55.73 -50.79
N GLY A 161 32.33 -54.93 -51.61
CA GLY A 161 31.77 -55.37 -52.89
C GLY A 161 32.84 -55.81 -53.89
N THR A 162 33.94 -55.07 -54.02
CA THR A 162 35.06 -55.43 -54.91
C THR A 162 35.78 -56.67 -54.41
N LEU A 163 36.01 -56.80 -53.10
CA LEU A 163 36.61 -57.99 -52.51
C LEU A 163 35.73 -59.23 -52.71
N ALA A 164 34.41 -59.11 -52.52
CA ALA A 164 33.47 -60.19 -52.81
C ALA A 164 33.44 -60.56 -54.31
N ALA A 165 33.54 -59.58 -55.21
CA ALA A 165 33.65 -59.82 -56.65
C ALA A 165 34.95 -60.55 -57.02
N GLN A 166 36.08 -60.17 -56.42
CA GLN A 166 37.37 -60.84 -56.59
C GLN A 166 37.33 -62.29 -56.10
N GLN A 167 36.73 -62.54 -54.93
CA GLN A 167 36.57 -63.91 -54.42
C GLN A 167 35.70 -64.76 -55.34
N ARG A 168 34.61 -64.21 -55.89
CA ARG A 168 33.78 -64.93 -56.89
C ARG A 168 34.57 -65.24 -58.15
N ALA A 169 35.34 -64.28 -58.67
CA ALA A 169 36.19 -64.50 -59.84
C ALA A 169 37.25 -65.59 -59.59
N GLN A 170 37.83 -65.66 -58.39
CA GLN A 170 38.74 -66.74 -58.01
C GLN A 170 38.04 -68.10 -57.93
N VAL A 171 36.83 -68.16 -57.34
CA VAL A 171 36.04 -69.40 -57.30
C VAL A 171 35.67 -69.86 -58.71
N GLU A 172 35.31 -68.95 -59.60
CA GLU A 172 35.03 -69.25 -61.01
C GLU A 172 36.28 -69.74 -61.74
N ALA A 173 37.43 -69.10 -61.53
CA ALA A 173 38.71 -69.56 -62.08
C ALA A 173 39.05 -70.97 -61.58
N ASN A 174 38.88 -71.24 -60.29
CA ASN A 174 39.09 -72.56 -59.71
C ASN A 174 38.11 -73.60 -60.27
N ARG A 175 36.84 -73.24 -60.45
CA ARG A 175 35.83 -74.12 -61.09
C ARG A 175 36.19 -74.44 -62.54
N LEU A 176 36.72 -73.47 -63.28
CA LEU A 176 37.19 -73.68 -64.65
C LEU A 176 38.43 -74.59 -64.68
N ALA A 177 39.38 -74.38 -63.76
CA ALA A 177 40.54 -75.26 -63.62
C ALA A 177 40.13 -76.70 -63.26
N ASP A 178 39.27 -76.87 -62.26
CA ASP A 178 38.70 -78.18 -61.88
C ASP A 178 37.95 -78.83 -63.04
N ALA A 179 37.20 -78.04 -63.82
CA ALA A 179 36.49 -78.54 -64.99
C ALA A 179 37.45 -79.00 -66.09
N GLN A 180 38.54 -78.27 -66.32
CA GLN A 180 39.61 -78.65 -67.25
C GLN A 180 40.33 -79.92 -66.78
N ASP A 181 40.68 -80.02 -65.50
CA ASP A 181 41.30 -81.21 -64.91
C ASP A 181 40.40 -82.43 -65.03
N ARG A 182 39.09 -82.26 -64.78
CA ARG A 182 38.11 -83.33 -64.99
C ARG A 182 37.97 -83.68 -66.47
N ALA A 183 37.99 -82.71 -67.37
CA ALA A 183 37.95 -82.96 -68.81
C ALA A 183 39.20 -83.73 -69.29
N LEU A 184 40.38 -83.41 -68.75
CA LEU A 184 41.63 -84.13 -69.00
C LEU A 184 41.60 -85.55 -68.40
N ARG A 185 41.08 -85.70 -67.18
CA ARG A 185 40.89 -87.04 -66.59
C ARG A 185 39.89 -87.87 -67.37
N LEU A 186 38.78 -87.29 -67.82
CA LEU A 186 37.81 -87.96 -68.68
C LEU A 186 38.38 -88.28 -70.05
N SER A 187 39.23 -87.42 -70.62
CA SER A 187 39.91 -87.71 -71.90
C SER A 187 40.93 -88.83 -71.75
N ALA A 188 41.71 -88.83 -70.67
CA ALA A 188 42.62 -89.93 -70.30
C ALA A 188 41.86 -91.23 -69.97
N PHE A 189 40.72 -91.15 -69.30
CA PHE A 189 39.87 -92.31 -69.03
C PHE A 189 39.23 -92.84 -70.32
N ARG A 190 38.81 -91.96 -71.23
CA ARG A 190 38.31 -92.34 -72.56
C ARG A 190 39.40 -93.01 -73.40
N SER A 191 40.65 -92.53 -73.36
CA SER A 191 41.76 -93.21 -74.04
C SER A 191 42.10 -94.55 -73.38
N GLN A 192 42.02 -94.65 -72.05
CA GLN A 192 42.13 -95.94 -71.33
C GLN A 192 41.01 -96.92 -71.68
N LEU A 193 39.75 -96.48 -71.75
CA LEU A 193 38.62 -97.32 -72.16
C LEU A 193 38.75 -97.77 -73.62
N LYS A 194 39.19 -96.87 -74.51
CA LYS A 194 39.49 -97.20 -75.91
C LYS A 194 40.58 -98.28 -76.01
N ASN A 195 41.55 -98.28 -75.10
CA ASN A 195 42.60 -99.28 -75.05
C ASN A 195 42.20 -100.56 -74.28
N SER A 196 41.23 -100.51 -73.36
CA SER A 196 40.96 -101.61 -72.43
C SER A 196 39.66 -102.37 -72.66
N VAL A 197 38.61 -101.79 -73.26
CA VAL A 197 37.28 -102.44 -73.32
C VAL A 197 36.58 -102.30 -74.68
N TRP A 198 37.01 -101.37 -75.55
CA TRP A 198 36.33 -101.06 -76.82
C TRP A 198 37.22 -101.24 -78.06
N GLY A 199 38.09 -102.26 -78.03
CA GLY A 199 38.62 -102.92 -79.24
C GLY A 199 37.58 -103.85 -79.88
N SER A 200 36.29 -103.51 -79.84
CA SER A 200 35.28 -104.17 -80.64
C SER A 200 34.06 -103.26 -80.83
N SER A 201 33.73 -103.11 -82.09
CA SER A 201 32.62 -102.44 -82.74
C SER A 201 31.29 -102.52 -81.99
N ASN A 202 30.61 -101.39 -81.81
CA ASN A 202 29.28 -101.18 -82.39
C ASN A 202 28.73 -99.77 -82.10
N SER A 203 28.18 -99.18 -83.16
CA SER A 203 27.37 -97.97 -83.19
C SER A 203 25.97 -98.23 -82.61
N LEU A 204 25.32 -97.19 -82.08
CA LEU A 204 23.87 -96.95 -82.20
C LEU A 204 23.49 -95.57 -81.60
N ALA A 205 22.38 -95.07 -82.13
CA ALA A 205 21.84 -93.71 -82.17
C ALA A 205 21.05 -93.23 -80.94
N ALA A 206 20.46 -92.03 -81.07
CA ALA A 206 19.34 -91.39 -80.33
C ALA A 206 19.73 -90.50 -79.12
N THR A 207 19.16 -89.31 -78.86
CA THR A 207 18.01 -88.54 -79.39
C THR A 207 18.02 -87.13 -78.79
N ASP A 208 17.49 -86.16 -79.54
CA ASP A 208 17.09 -84.81 -79.08
C ASP A 208 15.99 -84.83 -78.01
N PHE A 209 16.01 -83.87 -77.08
CA PHE A 209 14.84 -83.44 -76.31
C PHE A 209 14.86 -81.92 -76.04
N VAL A 210 13.83 -81.26 -76.58
CA VAL A 210 13.39 -79.88 -76.33
C VAL A 210 12.31 -79.89 -75.24
N ALA A 211 12.35 -78.94 -74.30
CA ALA A 211 11.21 -78.37 -73.53
C ALA A 211 11.78 -77.61 -72.30
N LYS A 212 11.24 -76.54 -71.71
CA LYS A 212 10.08 -75.65 -71.91
C LYS A 212 10.13 -74.68 -70.71
N MET A 213 10.04 -73.36 -70.90
CA MET A 213 9.80 -72.41 -69.79
C MET A 213 8.40 -72.64 -69.18
N PRO A 214 8.11 -72.21 -67.93
CA PRO A 214 7.45 -70.89 -67.77
C PRO A 214 7.71 -70.12 -66.44
N ALA A 215 7.71 -68.79 -66.58
CA ALA A 215 6.97 -67.74 -65.85
C ALA A 215 6.73 -67.72 -64.31
N LYS A 216 6.87 -66.49 -63.79
CA LYS A 216 6.05 -65.79 -62.75
C LYS A 216 6.02 -66.33 -61.31
N SER A 217 6.45 -65.51 -60.35
CA SER A 217 5.55 -64.68 -59.54
C SER A 217 6.31 -63.93 -58.43
N SER A 218 6.11 -62.61 -58.39
CA SER A 218 6.16 -61.79 -57.18
C SER A 218 5.01 -62.19 -56.25
N PRO A 219 5.16 -61.96 -54.93
CA PRO A 219 4.16 -61.12 -54.30
C PRO A 219 4.76 -60.06 -53.39
N ASP A 220 4.23 -58.87 -53.63
CA ASP A 220 4.08 -57.75 -52.71
C ASP A 220 3.16 -58.20 -51.56
N ILE A 221 3.60 -58.08 -50.30
CA ILE A 221 2.74 -58.23 -49.13
C ILE A 221 2.87 -56.94 -48.31
N SER A 222 1.86 -56.11 -48.48
CA SER A 222 1.49 -55.03 -47.60
C SER A 222 0.63 -55.61 -46.47
N ASP A 223 1.03 -55.37 -45.21
CA ASP A 223 0.14 -55.54 -44.06
C ASP A 223 0.13 -54.27 -43.21
N LYS A 224 -1.07 -53.69 -43.12
CA LYS A 224 -1.48 -52.58 -42.26
C LYS A 224 -2.12 -53.15 -41.00
N LEU A 225 -1.69 -52.74 -39.81
CA LEU A 225 -2.51 -52.58 -38.58
C LEU A 225 -1.72 -51.60 -37.68
N ASN A 226 -2.06 -50.31 -37.55
CA ASN A 226 -3.20 -49.66 -36.88
C ASN A 226 -3.32 -49.98 -35.36
N ALA A 227 -2.78 -49.08 -34.51
CA ALA A 227 -3.27 -48.82 -33.15
C ALA A 227 -2.77 -47.44 -32.65
N ASN A 228 -3.70 -46.50 -32.55
CA ASN A 228 -3.64 -45.21 -31.82
C ASN A 228 -3.91 -45.47 -30.30
N PRO A 229 -3.93 -44.51 -29.34
CA PRO A 229 -3.77 -43.04 -29.46
C PRO A 229 -2.99 -42.29 -28.32
N LYS A 230 -2.59 -41.05 -28.67
CA LYS A 230 -2.63 -39.76 -27.92
C LYS A 230 -2.20 -39.66 -26.44
N THR A 231 -1.20 -38.79 -26.20
CA THR A 231 -1.10 -37.96 -24.99
C THR A 231 -0.70 -36.53 -25.38
N LYS A 232 -1.62 -35.57 -25.23
CA LYS A 232 -1.34 -34.12 -25.24
C LYS A 232 -1.77 -33.59 -23.87
N VAL A 233 -0.81 -33.09 -23.10
CA VAL A 233 -1.06 -32.36 -21.85
C VAL A 233 -1.12 -30.87 -22.20
N ALA A 234 -2.30 -30.29 -22.05
CA ALA A 234 -2.52 -28.85 -22.05
C ALA A 234 -3.18 -28.50 -20.71
N VAL A 235 -2.46 -27.79 -19.85
CA VAL A 235 -2.96 -27.26 -18.59
C VAL A 235 -3.63 -25.92 -18.90
N GLN A 236 -4.95 -25.86 -18.73
CA GLN A 236 -5.76 -24.67 -18.84
C GLN A 236 -6.34 -24.40 -17.44
N VAL A 237 -5.89 -23.31 -16.82
CA VAL A 237 -6.35 -22.84 -15.50
C VAL A 237 -7.52 -21.89 -15.74
N SER A 238 -8.71 -22.27 -15.27
CA SER A 238 -9.90 -21.42 -15.28
C SER A 238 -10.07 -20.71 -13.95
N GLU A 239 -10.02 -19.39 -14.08
CA GLU A 239 -10.67 -18.30 -13.36
C GLU A 239 -11.99 -18.66 -12.64
N LEU A 240 -12.15 -18.19 -11.39
CA LEU A 240 -13.43 -18.08 -10.72
C LEU A 240 -13.46 -16.75 -9.94
N ALA A 241 -14.20 -15.80 -10.48
CA ALA A 241 -14.61 -14.54 -9.86
C ALA A 241 -16.05 -14.66 -9.32
N VAL A 242 -16.48 -13.62 -8.59
CA VAL A 242 -17.85 -13.32 -8.06
C VAL A 242 -18.06 -13.83 -6.62
N SER A 243 -18.37 -13.04 -5.56
CA SER A 243 -19.16 -11.80 -5.42
C SER A 243 -18.93 -11.12 -4.04
N LYS A 244 -19.11 -9.78 -4.00
CA LYS A 244 -19.46 -8.95 -2.80
C LYS A 244 -21.01 -8.87 -2.68
N PRO A 245 -21.60 -8.02 -1.79
CA PRO A 245 -21.73 -8.07 -0.34
C PRO A 245 -23.23 -8.18 0.08
N ALA A 246 -23.54 -8.51 1.34
CA ALA A 246 -24.92 -8.44 1.86
C ALA A 246 -24.99 -7.78 3.23
N GLU A 247 -25.97 -6.89 3.34
CA GLU A 247 -26.26 -5.94 4.41
C GLU A 247 -27.33 -6.51 5.39
N VAL A 248 -27.19 -6.12 6.66
CA VAL A 248 -28.22 -5.98 7.74
C VAL A 248 -29.01 -7.21 8.23
N LYS A 249 -28.77 -7.61 9.50
CA LYS A 249 -29.79 -7.63 10.59
C LYS A 249 -29.20 -8.02 11.95
N HIS A 250 -29.44 -7.15 12.93
CA HIS A 250 -29.24 -7.38 14.37
C HIS A 250 -29.90 -8.67 14.87
N THR A 251 -29.17 -9.47 15.66
CA THR A 251 -29.71 -10.12 16.86
C THR A 251 -28.59 -10.34 17.88
N LEU A 252 -28.88 -9.91 19.11
CA LEU A 252 -28.09 -10.12 20.32
C LEU A 252 -27.76 -11.60 20.52
N LYS A 253 -26.47 -11.89 20.74
CA LYS A 253 -26.04 -13.10 21.42
C LYS A 253 -24.81 -12.77 22.25
N GLU A 254 -25.04 -12.74 23.55
CA GLU A 254 -24.04 -12.51 24.60
C GLU A 254 -22.81 -13.40 24.42
N ILE A 255 -21.64 -12.77 24.40
CA ILE A 255 -20.36 -13.42 24.68
C ILE A 255 -19.99 -13.01 26.10
N PRO A 256 -20.05 -13.92 27.09
CA PRO A 256 -19.58 -13.63 28.43
C PRO A 256 -18.04 -13.74 28.49
N LYS A 257 -17.41 -12.86 29.28
CA LYS A 257 -16.02 -12.96 29.85
C LYS A 257 -14.85 -12.22 29.15
N ALA A 258 -15.09 -11.15 28.40
CA ALA A 258 -14.01 -10.18 28.08
C ALA A 258 -14.04 -8.93 28.99
N SER A 259 -15.22 -8.50 29.47
CA SER A 259 -15.37 -7.26 30.25
C SER A 259 -14.58 -7.28 31.57
N GLY A 260 -14.62 -8.39 32.32
CA GLY A 260 -13.96 -8.46 33.63
C GLY A 260 -12.45 -8.24 33.61
N LYS A 261 -11.75 -8.57 32.51
CA LYS A 261 -10.31 -8.28 32.37
C LYS A 261 -10.04 -6.80 32.10
N ILE A 262 -10.93 -6.16 31.33
CA ILE A 262 -10.85 -4.72 31.04
C ILE A 262 -11.18 -3.94 32.31
N GLU A 263 -12.22 -4.36 33.05
CA GLU A 263 -12.61 -3.76 34.33
C GLU A 263 -11.46 -3.82 35.35
N GLN A 264 -10.82 -4.99 35.54
CA GLN A 264 -9.65 -5.11 36.43
C GLN A 264 -8.50 -4.22 36.00
N PHE A 265 -8.18 -4.16 34.71
CA PHE A 265 -7.11 -3.30 34.19
C PHE A 265 -7.40 -1.82 34.47
N VAL A 266 -8.65 -1.36 34.28
CA VAL A 266 -9.05 0.02 34.57
C VAL A 266 -8.93 0.31 36.07
N VAL A 267 -9.38 -0.58 36.95
CA VAL A 267 -9.24 -0.41 38.41
C VAL A 267 -7.78 -0.36 38.82
N ASP A 268 -6.94 -1.26 38.31
CA ASP A 268 -5.51 -1.32 38.64
C ASP A 268 -4.76 -0.07 38.14
N TYR A 269 -5.08 0.42 36.94
CA TYR A 269 -4.50 1.65 36.40
C TYR A 269 -4.92 2.88 37.23
N VAL A 270 -6.19 2.97 37.61
CA VAL A 270 -6.70 4.06 38.47
C VAL A 270 -6.07 4.00 39.87
N ALA A 271 -5.83 2.80 40.41
CA ALA A 271 -5.12 2.63 41.68
C ALA A 271 -3.62 2.98 41.60
N GLN A 272 -2.99 2.84 40.42
CA GLN A 272 -1.60 3.21 40.18
C GLN A 272 -1.41 4.73 40.00
N LEU A 273 -2.46 5.46 39.64
CA LEU A 273 -2.44 6.92 39.63
C LEU A 273 -2.28 7.42 41.07
N SER A 274 -1.09 7.96 41.37
CA SER A 274 -0.60 8.35 42.71
C SER A 274 -1.47 9.37 43.48
N THR A 275 -2.55 9.85 42.87
CA THR A 275 -3.46 10.87 43.42
C THR A 275 -4.75 10.32 44.05
N ASN A 276 -4.98 9.01 44.12
CA ASN A 276 -6.30 8.44 44.49
C ASN A 276 -7.42 9.05 43.65
N SER A 277 -7.15 9.32 42.38
CA SER A 277 -8.12 9.95 41.49
C SER A 277 -9.33 9.05 41.33
N SER A 278 -10.51 9.61 41.59
CA SER A 278 -11.75 8.89 41.35
C SER A 278 -11.87 8.57 39.87
N LEU A 279 -12.51 7.46 39.53
CA LEU A 279 -12.73 7.04 38.14
C LEU A 279 -13.39 8.14 37.30
N LEU A 280 -14.22 8.99 37.92
CA LEU A 280 -14.84 10.15 37.28
C LEU A 280 -13.84 11.26 36.90
N GLU A 281 -12.79 11.46 37.71
CA GLU A 281 -11.75 12.45 37.46
C GLU A 281 -10.85 11.99 36.29
N VAL A 282 -10.53 10.69 36.26
CA VAL A 282 -9.81 10.07 35.14
C VAL A 282 -10.61 10.18 33.84
N VAL A 283 -11.93 10.00 33.86
CA VAL A 283 -12.79 10.18 32.67
C VAL A 283 -12.77 11.65 32.18
N ASN A 284 -12.69 12.62 33.10
CA ASN A 284 -12.69 14.04 32.76
C ASN A 284 -11.34 14.53 32.21
N ASP A 285 -10.24 13.91 32.62
CA ASP A 285 -8.91 14.24 32.10
C ASP A 285 -8.61 13.45 30.81
N ARG A 286 -8.77 14.14 29.69
CA ARG A 286 -8.56 13.60 28.34
C ARG A 286 -7.19 12.93 28.17
N ASP A 287 -6.14 13.46 28.78
CA ASP A 287 -4.79 12.93 28.60
C ASP A 287 -4.60 11.60 29.35
N THR A 288 -5.20 11.48 30.53
CA THR A 288 -5.22 10.21 31.29
C THR A 288 -6.05 9.13 30.59
N VAL A 289 -7.21 9.49 30.02
CA VAL A 289 -8.00 8.56 29.18
C VAL A 289 -7.19 8.09 27.99
N ARG A 290 -6.46 9.00 27.33
CA ARG A 290 -5.65 8.65 26.17
C ARG A 290 -4.52 7.68 26.53
N ASP A 291 -3.85 7.89 27.65
CA ASP A 291 -2.79 7.00 28.13
C ASP A 291 -3.35 5.63 28.53
N LEU A 292 -4.46 5.60 29.26
CA LEU A 292 -5.18 4.37 29.62
C LEU A 292 -5.59 3.57 28.38
N LEU A 293 -6.13 4.22 27.35
CA LEU A 293 -6.50 3.56 26.09
C LEU A 293 -5.30 3.01 25.33
N ALA A 294 -4.17 3.75 25.30
CA ALA A 294 -2.96 3.30 24.63
C ALA A 294 -2.31 2.11 25.36
N GLN A 295 -2.22 2.18 26.69
CA GLN A 295 -1.66 1.10 27.51
C GLN A 295 -2.57 -0.13 27.53
N GLY A 296 -3.88 0.07 27.66
CA GLY A 296 -4.87 -1.01 27.64
C GLY A 296 -4.92 -1.73 26.29
N ALA A 297 -4.86 -1.00 25.17
CA ALA A 297 -4.81 -1.62 23.85
C ALA A 297 -3.55 -2.49 23.65
N ASN A 298 -2.39 -2.01 24.13
CA ASN A 298 -1.13 -2.75 24.02
C ASN A 298 -1.06 -3.98 24.95
N THR A 299 -1.60 -3.88 26.16
CA THR A 299 -1.52 -4.94 27.19
C THR A 299 -2.58 -6.01 27.00
N LEU A 300 -3.83 -5.62 26.75
CA LEU A 300 -4.96 -6.54 26.62
C LEU A 300 -5.14 -7.03 25.17
N LYS A 301 -4.52 -6.37 24.18
CA LYS A 301 -4.75 -6.61 22.73
C LYS A 301 -6.22 -6.49 22.35
N VAL A 302 -6.94 -5.57 23.00
CA VAL A 302 -8.34 -5.26 22.77
C VAL A 302 -8.44 -3.90 22.09
N ASP A 303 -9.47 -3.70 21.28
CA ASP A 303 -9.70 -2.42 20.62
C ASP A 303 -9.93 -1.31 21.67
N PRO A 304 -9.33 -0.12 21.48
CA PRO A 304 -9.45 0.97 22.44
C PRO A 304 -10.90 1.43 22.66
N SER A 305 -11.78 1.23 21.67
CA SER A 305 -13.21 1.53 21.80
C SER A 305 -13.89 0.70 22.88
N ASP A 306 -13.52 -0.57 23.03
CA ASP A 306 -14.12 -1.47 24.03
C ASP A 306 -13.68 -1.09 25.45
N ILE A 307 -12.42 -0.65 25.57
CA ILE A 307 -11.87 -0.12 26.82
C ILE A 307 -12.57 1.18 27.20
N LEU A 308 -12.79 2.08 26.24
CA LEU A 308 -13.51 3.34 26.47
C LEU A 308 -14.96 3.09 26.88
N ASN A 309 -15.66 2.16 26.21
CA ASN A 309 -17.04 1.82 26.55
C ASN A 309 -17.14 1.21 27.95
N THR A 310 -16.21 0.34 28.32
CA THR A 310 -16.15 -0.26 29.67
C THR A 310 -15.88 0.82 30.74
N LEU A 311 -14.95 1.75 30.46
CA LEU A 311 -14.64 2.86 31.35
C LEU A 311 -15.82 3.82 31.54
N LEU A 312 -16.56 4.13 30.47
CA LEU A 312 -17.82 4.90 30.54
C LEU A 312 -18.89 4.15 31.34
N GLN A 313 -19.06 2.85 31.11
CA GLN A 313 -20.01 2.02 31.83
C GLN A 313 -19.70 1.94 33.34
N MET A 314 -18.43 1.83 33.71
CA MET A 314 -17.99 1.88 35.11
C MET A 314 -18.20 3.26 35.74
N ALA A 315 -17.98 4.34 34.99
CA ALA A 315 -18.20 5.71 35.46
C ALA A 315 -19.69 6.02 35.68
N GLU A 316 -20.56 5.47 34.83
CA GLU A 316 -22.02 5.61 34.94
C GLU A 316 -22.59 4.74 36.06
N GLY A 317 -22.08 3.52 36.23
CA GLY A 317 -22.47 2.60 37.31
C GLY A 317 -22.05 3.08 38.71
N SER A 318 -21.04 3.94 38.81
CA SER A 318 -20.58 4.51 40.08
C SER A 318 -21.44 5.69 40.59
N LYS A 319 -22.49 6.10 39.88
CA LYS A 319 -23.38 7.23 40.24
C LYS A 319 -24.59 6.84 41.10
N THR A 320 -24.69 5.58 41.55
CA THR A 320 -25.72 5.08 42.47
C THR A 320 -25.15 4.84 43.84
#